data_AF-A0A8T7AHP2-F1
#
_entry.id   AF-A0A8T7AHP2-F1
#
_cell.length_a   1.000
_cell.length_b   1.000
_cell.length_c   1.000
_cell.angle_alpha   90.00
_cell.angle_beta   90.00
_cell.angle_gamma   90.00
#
_symmetry.space_group_name_H-M   'P 1'
#
loop_
_entity.id
_entity.type
_entity.pdbx_description
1 polymer ?
#
loop_
_entity_poly.entity_id
_entity_poly.type
_entity_poly.pdbx_seq_one_letter_code
_entity_poly.pdbx_strand_id
1 'polypeptide(L)'
;SYTVLWYGPDEWLILTPPAEGEKLVDSLRDALPGVFCAVTDISGGNTIIEISGSAAAALIAKGCPLDLHPAVFHVGHCAQTVMARTNIGLAKVNSAQYRLIVRRSFADYLGVWLLDAAREFVEQED
;
A
#
# COMPACT_ATOMS: atom_id res chain seq x y z
N SER A 1 -14.35 4.83 2.78
CA SER A 1 -14.49 3.65 1.89
C SER A 1 -13.50 2.59 2.32
N TYR A 2 -13.88 1.31 2.23
CA TYR A 2 -12.97 0.20 2.53
C TYR A 2 -12.18 -0.20 1.27
N THR A 3 -10.93 -0.60 1.44
CA THR A 3 -10.14 -1.27 0.40
C THR A 3 -9.68 -2.61 0.95
N VAL A 4 -9.95 -3.70 0.26
CA VAL A 4 -9.55 -5.05 0.68
C VAL A 4 -8.42 -5.52 -0.23
N LEU A 5 -7.25 -5.73 0.36
CA LEU A 5 -6.03 -6.16 -0.34
C LEU A 5 -5.80 -7.65 -0.08
N TRP A 6 -5.61 -8.43 -1.14
CA TRP A 6 -5.28 -9.85 -1.05
C TRP A 6 -3.76 -10.02 -0.85
N TYR A 7 -3.35 -10.60 0.27
CA TYR A 7 -1.94 -10.83 0.62
C TYR A 7 -1.55 -12.30 0.48
N GLY A 8 -2.52 -13.20 0.56
CA GLY A 8 -2.32 -14.63 0.34
C GLY A 8 -3.65 -15.38 0.34
N PRO A 9 -3.62 -16.71 0.07
CA PRO A 9 -4.83 -17.54 -0.04
C PRO A 9 -5.83 -17.39 1.11
N ASP A 10 -5.33 -17.11 2.32
CA ASP A 10 -6.07 -16.97 3.57
C ASP A 10 -5.76 -15.66 4.31
N GLU A 11 -5.13 -14.68 3.65
CA GLU A 11 -4.72 -13.41 4.28
C GLU A 11 -5.20 -12.19 3.48
N TRP A 12 -5.87 -11.27 4.19
CA TRP A 12 -6.33 -10.00 3.65
C TRP A 12 -5.92 -8.85 4.56
N LEU A 13 -5.52 -7.73 3.94
CA LEU A 13 -5.35 -6.45 4.62
C LEU A 13 -6.49 -5.51 4.23
N ILE A 14 -7.24 -5.03 5.22
CA ILE A 14 -8.34 -4.09 4.98
C ILE A 14 -7.91 -2.69 5.40
N LEU A 15 -7.94 -1.76 4.45
CA LEU A 15 -7.72 -0.34 4.69
C LEU A 15 -9.07 0.35 4.89
N THR A 16 -9.13 1.22 5.89
CA THR A 16 -10.34 1.94 6.30
C THR A 16 -9.99 3.34 6.79
N PRO A 17 -10.90 4.32 6.73
CA PRO A 17 -10.73 5.57 7.47
C PRO A 17 -10.45 5.30 8.96
N PRO A 18 -9.56 6.07 9.62
CA PRO A 18 -9.15 5.82 11.00
C PRO A 18 -10.32 5.72 11.99
N ALA A 19 -11.35 6.56 11.81
CA ALA A 19 -12.54 6.59 12.67
C ALA A 19 -13.42 5.34 12.57
N GLU A 20 -13.22 4.49 11.56
CA GLU A 20 -14.04 3.30 11.30
C GLU A 20 -13.34 1.99 11.72
N GLY A 21 -12.08 2.04 12.14
CA GLY A 21 -11.25 0.85 12.42
C GLY A 21 -11.85 -0.09 13.47
N GLU A 22 -12.18 0.45 14.65
CA GLU A 22 -12.75 -0.32 15.76
C GLU A 22 -14.09 -0.96 15.35
N LYS A 23 -15.00 -0.16 14.77
CA LYS A 23 -16.30 -0.63 14.29
C LYS A 23 -16.18 -1.75 13.25
N LEU A 24 -15.22 -1.64 12.33
CA LEU A 24 -14.98 -2.65 11.30
C LEU A 24 -14.52 -3.97 11.93
N VAL A 25 -13.58 -3.92 12.89
CA VAL A 25 -13.08 -5.10 13.59
C VAL A 25 -14.21 -5.84 14.31
N ASP A 26 -15.06 -5.10 15.03
CA ASP A 26 -16.21 -5.69 15.73
C ASP A 26 -17.21 -6.30 14.74
N SER A 27 -17.52 -5.57 13.65
CA SER A 27 -18.43 -6.05 12.62
C SER A 27 -17.95 -7.35 11.96
N LEU A 28 -16.64 -7.49 11.73
CA LEU A 28 -16.06 -8.72 11.16
C LEU A 28 -16.11 -9.89 12.15
N ARG A 29 -15.86 -9.63 13.44
CA ARG A 29 -15.95 -10.66 14.49
C ARG A 29 -17.39 -11.17 14.64
N ASP A 30 -18.36 -10.27 14.57
CA ASP A 30 -19.78 -10.62 14.63
C ASP A 30 -20.27 -11.38 13.39
N ALA A 31 -19.68 -11.11 12.22
CA ALA A 31 -20.08 -11.71 10.95
C ALA A 31 -19.43 -13.07 10.64
N LEU A 32 -18.37 -13.45 11.36
CA LEU A 32 -17.58 -14.66 11.08
C LEU A 32 -17.68 -15.80 12.13
N PRO A 33 -18.81 -16.00 12.86
CA PRO A 33 -18.90 -17.12 13.79
C PRO A 33 -18.83 -18.47 13.05
N GLY A 34 -18.04 -19.39 13.59
CA GLY A 34 -17.84 -20.72 13.01
C GLY A 34 -16.83 -20.78 11.84
N VAL A 35 -16.30 -19.64 11.40
CA VAL A 35 -15.18 -19.57 10.46
C VAL A 35 -13.86 -19.63 11.25
N PHE A 36 -12.92 -20.46 10.81
CA PHE A 36 -11.56 -20.45 11.37
C PHE A 36 -10.80 -19.23 10.84
N CYS A 37 -10.85 -18.12 11.58
CA CYS A 37 -10.21 -16.87 11.18
C CYS A 37 -9.68 -16.09 12.39
N ALA A 38 -8.78 -15.14 12.13
CA ALA A 38 -8.33 -14.13 13.09
C ALA A 38 -8.61 -12.73 12.53
N VAL A 39 -9.13 -11.83 13.38
CA VAL A 39 -9.34 -10.42 13.05
C VAL A 39 -8.52 -9.57 14.01
N THR A 40 -7.48 -8.91 13.47
CA THR A 40 -6.50 -8.16 14.25
C THR A 40 -6.36 -6.74 13.70
N ASP A 41 -6.47 -5.75 14.60
CA ASP A 41 -6.10 -4.37 14.26
C ASP A 41 -4.58 -4.22 14.25
N ILE A 42 -4.03 -3.88 13.09
CA ILE A 42 -2.60 -3.61 12.89
C ILE A 42 -2.30 -2.15 12.49
N SER A 43 -3.26 -1.25 12.65
CA SER A 43 -3.13 0.19 12.33
C SER A 43 -1.98 0.85 13.09
N GLY A 44 -1.76 0.43 14.33
CA GLY A 44 -0.65 0.86 15.18
C GLY A 44 0.75 0.50 14.65
N GLY A 45 0.86 -0.48 13.76
CA GLY A 45 2.13 -1.02 13.26
C GLY A 45 2.55 -0.52 11.89
N ASN A 46 1.67 0.18 11.17
CA ASN A 46 1.84 0.50 9.76
C ASN A 46 1.64 1.98 9.46
N THR A 47 2.21 2.42 8.34
CA THR A 47 2.04 3.74 7.75
C THR A 47 1.69 3.55 6.28
N ILE A 48 0.76 4.36 5.77
CA ILE A 48 0.44 4.43 4.34
C ILE A 48 1.13 5.66 3.76
N ILE A 49 1.99 5.45 2.77
CA ILE A 49 2.55 6.53 1.94
C ILE A 49 1.80 6.50 0.61
N GLU A 50 1.23 7.62 0.21
CA GLU A 50 0.53 7.75 -1.07
C GLU A 50 1.41 8.48 -2.09
N ILE A 51 1.57 7.88 -3.27
CA ILE A 51 2.32 8.47 -4.38
C ILE A 51 1.34 8.69 -5.52
N SER A 52 1.24 9.93 -5.97
CA SER A 52 0.33 10.36 -7.03
C SER A 52 1.06 11.15 -8.11
N GLY A 53 0.63 11.01 -9.35
CA GLY A 53 1.14 11.75 -10.50
C GLY A 53 1.52 10.86 -11.68
N SER A 54 1.72 11.46 -12.85
CA SER A 54 2.10 10.75 -14.08
C SER A 54 3.42 9.97 -13.92
N ALA A 55 4.35 10.47 -13.12
CA ALA A 55 5.64 9.84 -12.82
C ALA A 55 5.59 8.76 -11.71
N ALA A 56 4.43 8.51 -11.09
CA ALA A 56 4.35 7.63 -9.90
C ALA A 56 4.87 6.21 -10.18
N ALA A 57 4.51 5.62 -11.32
CA ALA A 57 4.99 4.28 -11.69
C ALA A 57 6.51 4.26 -11.91
N ALA A 58 7.06 5.30 -12.57
CA ALA A 58 8.49 5.43 -12.82
C ALA A 58 9.27 5.59 -11.50
N LEU A 59 8.80 6.44 -10.59
CA LEU A 59 9.39 6.63 -9.27
C LEU A 59 9.43 5.32 -8.47
N ILE A 60 8.33 4.57 -8.43
CA ILE A 60 8.27 3.30 -7.70
C ILE A 60 9.21 2.26 -8.32
N ALA A 61 9.31 2.21 -9.65
CA ALA A 61 10.19 1.29 -10.38
C ALA A 61 11.68 1.49 -10.07
N LYS A 62 12.11 2.67 -9.57
CA LYS A 62 13.51 2.89 -9.12
C LYS A 62 13.91 2.00 -7.94
N GLY A 63 12.93 1.56 -7.14
CA GLY A 63 13.18 0.83 -5.90
C GLY A 63 12.45 -0.51 -5.79
N CYS A 64 11.48 -0.77 -6.66
CA CYS A 64 10.58 -1.93 -6.61
C CYS A 64 10.78 -2.84 -7.83
N PRO A 65 10.92 -4.16 -7.65
CA PRO A 65 11.15 -5.09 -8.76
C PRO A 65 9.88 -5.48 -9.53
N LEU A 66 8.69 -5.05 -9.08
CA LEU A 66 7.44 -5.38 -9.76
C LEU A 66 7.34 -4.67 -11.11
N ASP A 67 6.81 -5.37 -12.11
CA ASP A 67 6.43 -4.76 -13.38
C ASP A 67 5.15 -3.93 -13.19
N LEU A 68 5.30 -2.61 -13.20
CA LEU A 68 4.20 -1.65 -13.05
C LEU A 68 3.62 -1.18 -14.38
N HIS A 69 4.00 -1.81 -15.50
CA HIS A 69 3.43 -1.49 -16.79
C HIS A 69 1.90 -1.59 -16.75
N PRO A 70 1.14 -0.64 -17.31
CA PRO A 70 -0.32 -0.62 -17.22
C PRO A 70 -1.02 -1.88 -17.76
N ALA A 71 -0.37 -2.61 -18.67
CA ALA A 71 -0.87 -3.90 -19.18
C ALA A 71 -0.67 -5.08 -18.20
N VAL A 72 0.15 -4.93 -17.16
CA VAL A 72 0.50 -5.96 -16.17
C VAL A 72 -0.07 -5.64 -14.80
N PHE A 73 0.14 -4.41 -14.31
CA PHE A 73 -0.36 -3.96 -12.99
C PHE A 73 -1.53 -3.00 -13.14
N HIS A 74 -2.75 -3.53 -13.04
CA HIS A 74 -3.98 -2.81 -13.32
C HIS A 74 -4.51 -2.09 -12.08
N VAL A 75 -5.45 -1.17 -12.27
CA VAL A 75 -6.15 -0.52 -11.14
C VAL A 75 -6.86 -1.58 -10.31
N GLY A 76 -6.74 -1.48 -8.98
CA GLY A 76 -7.25 -2.48 -8.05
C GLY A 76 -6.28 -3.63 -7.76
N HIS A 77 -5.19 -3.79 -8.52
CA HIS A 77 -4.16 -4.77 -8.18
C HIS A 77 -3.40 -4.35 -6.92
N CYS A 78 -3.01 -5.36 -6.15
CA CYS A 78 -2.10 -5.24 -5.03
C CYS A 78 -1.11 -6.39 -5.00
N ALA A 79 0.04 -6.16 -4.36
CA ALA A 79 1.05 -7.18 -4.14
C ALA A 79 1.89 -6.84 -2.92
N GLN A 80 2.41 -7.86 -2.24
CA GLN A 80 3.53 -7.69 -1.31
C GLN A 80 4.84 -7.75 -2.10
N THR A 81 5.76 -6.83 -1.81
CA THR A 81 7.04 -6.72 -2.53
C THR A 81 8.08 -6.05 -1.64
N VAL A 82 9.27 -5.83 -2.21
CA VAL A 82 10.33 -5.04 -1.59
C VAL A 82 10.48 -3.71 -2.31
N MET A 83 10.75 -2.65 -1.55
CA MET A 83 11.14 -1.35 -2.06
C MET A 83 12.25 -0.76 -1.20
N ALA A 84 13.34 -0.30 -1.83
CA ALA A 84 14.48 0.29 -1.12
C ALA A 84 14.97 -0.62 0.05
N ARG A 85 15.04 -1.94 -0.18
CA ARG A 85 15.41 -2.96 0.83
C ARG A 85 14.45 -3.06 2.04
N THR A 86 13.22 -2.60 1.91
CA THR A 86 12.16 -2.74 2.93
C THR A 86 10.95 -3.46 2.35
N ASN A 87 10.26 -4.25 3.17
CA ASN A 87 9.02 -4.90 2.75
C ASN A 87 7.88 -3.88 2.73
N ILE A 88 7.12 -3.89 1.63
CA ILE A 88 5.93 -3.06 1.46
C ILE A 88 4.74 -3.89 0.92
N GLY A 89 3.53 -3.48 1.27
CA GLY A 89 2.37 -3.71 0.42
C GLY A 89 2.26 -2.61 -0.61
N LEU A 90 2.01 -2.95 -1.87
CA LEU A 90 1.75 -2.00 -2.94
C LEU A 90 0.32 -2.20 -3.45
N ALA A 91 -0.44 -1.11 -3.56
CA ALA A 91 -1.78 -1.12 -4.13
C ALA A 91 -1.94 0.00 -5.17
N LYS A 92 -2.46 -0.31 -6.36
CA LYS A 92 -2.78 0.69 -7.38
C LYS A 92 -4.23 1.15 -7.24
N VAL A 93 -4.41 2.38 -6.78
CA VAL A 93 -5.72 2.93 -6.44
C VAL A 93 -6.44 3.46 -7.67
N ASN A 94 -5.70 4.10 -8.58
CA ASN A 94 -6.20 4.54 -9.89
C ASN A 94 -5.04 4.59 -10.90
N SER A 95 -5.28 5.18 -12.08
CA SER A 95 -4.28 5.21 -13.16
C SER A 95 -2.93 5.84 -12.79
N ALA A 96 -2.92 6.77 -11.83
CA ALA A 96 -1.75 7.56 -11.44
C ALA A 96 -1.53 7.63 -9.93
N GLN A 97 -2.18 6.76 -9.14
CA GLN A 97 -2.10 6.77 -7.68
C GLN A 97 -1.81 5.38 -7.13
N TYR A 98 -0.82 5.31 -6.24
CA TYR A 98 -0.38 4.11 -5.56
C TYR A 98 -0.32 4.34 -4.06
N ARG A 99 -0.60 3.29 -3.28
CA ARG A 99 -0.40 3.27 -1.84
C ARG A 99 0.67 2.25 -1.49
N LEU A 100 1.61 2.68 -0.67
CA LEU A 100 2.69 1.87 -0.12
C LEU A 100 2.39 1.69 1.37
N ILE A 101 2.09 0.46 1.77
CA ILE A 101 1.86 0.07 3.16
C ILE A 101 3.21 -0.41 3.71
N VAL A 102 3.79 0.35 4.62
CA VAL A 102 5.11 0.05 5.20
C VAL A 102 4.99 -0.03 6.72
N ARG A 103 5.80 -0.89 7.36
CA ARG A 103 5.89 -0.90 8.82
C ARG A 103 6.32 0.48 9.31
N ARG A 104 5.65 0.98 10.35
CA ARG A 104 5.86 2.34 10.89
C ARG A 104 7.33 2.66 11.14
N SER A 105 8.11 1.70 11.65
CA SER A 105 9.54 1.87 11.94
C SER A 105 10.43 2.14 10.71
N PHE A 106 9.94 1.85 9.49
CA PHE A 106 10.65 2.09 8.24
C PHE A 106 10.07 3.26 7.43
N ALA A 107 8.99 3.89 7.91
CA ALA A 107 8.28 4.93 7.16
C ALA A 107 9.18 6.14 6.87
N ASP A 108 9.92 6.63 7.87
CA ASP A 108 10.81 7.78 7.71
C ASP A 108 11.94 7.49 6.72
N TYR A 109 12.55 6.30 6.82
CA TYR A 109 13.58 5.85 5.88
C TYR A 109 13.05 5.83 4.44
N LEU A 110 11.91 5.18 4.22
CA LEU A 110 11.32 5.07 2.89
C LEU A 110 10.89 6.44 2.36
N GLY A 111 10.37 7.32 3.21
CA GLY A 111 10.02 8.70 2.86
C GLY A 111 11.22 9.51 2.38
N VAL A 112 12.34 9.49 3.12
CA VAL A 112 13.58 10.16 2.70
C VAL A 112 14.11 9.58 1.39
N TRP A 113 14.10 8.26 1.24
CA TRP A 113 14.51 7.60 0.00
C TRP A 113 13.65 8.02 -1.19
N LEU A 114 12.32 8.07 -1.02
CA LEU A 114 11.37 8.50 -2.05
C LEU A 114 11.60 9.95 -2.48
N LEU A 115 11.84 10.86 -1.51
CA LEU A 115 12.11 12.27 -1.80
C LEU A 115 13.40 12.46 -2.61
N ASP A 116 14.44 11.72 -2.28
CA ASP A 116 15.70 11.75 -3.05
C ASP A 116 15.49 11.17 -4.47
N ALA A 117 14.83 10.02 -4.56
CA ALA A 117 14.52 9.35 -5.82
C ALA A 117 13.62 10.21 -6.74
N ALA A 118 12.78 11.07 -6.17
CA ALA A 118 11.83 11.91 -6.89
C ALA A 118 12.44 13.15 -7.55
N ARG A 119 13.68 13.54 -7.19
CA ARG A 119 14.31 14.79 -7.68
C ARG A 119 14.34 14.91 -9.21
N GLU A 120 14.55 13.80 -9.93
CA GLU A 120 14.60 13.80 -11.40
C GLU A 120 13.26 14.15 -12.07
N PHE A 121 12.14 14.09 -11.34
CA PHE A 121 10.81 14.41 -11.86
C PHE A 121 10.36 15.84 -11.54
N VAL A 122 11.16 16.58 -10.78
CA VAL A 122 10.86 17.97 -10.38
C VAL A 122 11.51 18.97 -11.34
N GLU A 123 12.53 18.56 -12.10
CA GLU A 123 13.31 19.45 -12.98
C GLU A 123 12.79 19.56 -14.43
N GLN A 124 11.54 19.14 -14.71
CA GLN A 124 10.91 19.32 -16.01
C GLN A 124 9.90 20.48 -16.00
N GLU A 125 10.40 21.69 -15.80
CA GLU A 125 9.76 22.94 -16.21
C GLU A 125 10.73 23.67 -17.15
N ASP A 126 10.67 23.35 -18.45
CA ASP A 126 11.11 24.21 -19.55
C ASP A 126 9.87 24.71 -20.31
#